data_AF-A0A191WEH4-F1
#
_entry.id   AF-A0A191WEH4-F1
#
_cell.length_a   1.000
_cell.length_b   1.000
_cell.length_c   1.000
_cell.angle_alpha   90.00
_cell.angle_beta   90.00
_cell.angle_gamma   90.00
#
_symmetry.space_group_name_H-M   'P 1'
#
loop_
_entity.id
_entity.type
_entity.pdbx_description
1 polymer ?
#
loop_
_entity_poly.entity_id
_entity_poly.type
_entity_poly.pdbx_seq_one_letter_code
_entity_poly.pdbx_strand_id
1 'polypeptide(L)'
;MSDLADAISRAVLDDAGVGAAETLSLDAHRSLIAASARADAEVRGILQRSVEAARAGGASWSVIGAELGMTRQAAQQRFGSVEAPRGAAERWLGPVTAFDEMVELEAAGRAGWRTVEAGMLAHRMVYTGTQWEHRRVLWRSAPVADGADGWQVGCRAFPWIYLVRDLGIPVEA
;
A
#
# COMPACT_ATOMS: atom_id res chain seq x y z
N MET A 1 -4.46 25.65 14.97
CA MET A 1 -4.61 24.50 14.06
C MET A 1 -3.24 23.85 13.93
N SER A 2 -3.14 22.53 13.80
CA SER A 2 -1.81 21.91 13.66
C SER A 2 -1.26 22.19 12.26
N ASP A 3 0.06 22.26 12.14
CA ASP A 3 0.75 22.42 10.84
C ASP A 3 0.31 21.36 9.82
N LEU A 4 0.00 20.14 10.28
CA LEU A 4 -0.54 19.06 9.45
C LEU A 4 -1.93 19.38 8.90
N ALA A 5 -2.82 19.93 9.72
CA ALA A 5 -4.17 20.30 9.27
C ALA A 5 -4.09 21.38 8.17
N ASP A 6 -3.19 22.34 8.32
CA ASP A 6 -2.98 23.40 7.32
C ASP A 6 -2.34 22.85 6.04
N ALA A 7 -1.42 21.89 6.14
CA ALA A 7 -0.82 21.21 4.99
C ALA A 7 -1.85 20.38 4.20
N ILE A 8 -2.70 19.61 4.90
CA ILE A 8 -3.78 18.84 4.26
C ILE A 8 -4.79 19.79 3.61
N SER A 9 -5.17 20.87 4.29
CA SER A 9 -6.12 21.84 3.74
C SER A 9 -5.59 22.49 2.46
N ARG A 10 -4.31 22.85 2.42
CA ARG A 10 -3.64 23.34 1.20
C ARG A 10 -3.67 22.31 0.08
N ALA A 11 -3.29 21.06 0.37
CA ALA A 11 -3.32 19.98 -0.63
C ALA A 11 -4.73 19.75 -1.21
N VAL A 12 -5.78 19.83 -0.38
CA VAL A 12 -7.17 19.70 -0.81
C VAL A 12 -7.61 20.87 -1.69
N LEU A 13 -7.23 22.10 -1.33
CA LEU A 13 -7.54 23.29 -2.14
C LEU A 13 -6.85 23.22 -3.51
N ASP A 14 -5.59 22.80 -3.54
CA ASP A 14 -4.80 22.63 -4.76
C ASP A 14 -5.42 21.53 -5.66
N ASP A 15 -5.78 20.37 -5.10
CA ASP A 15 -6.44 19.27 -5.84
C ASP A 15 -7.84 19.63 -6.33
N ALA A 16 -8.57 20.47 -5.60
CA ALA A 16 -9.87 20.97 -6.02
C ALA A 16 -9.77 22.03 -7.14
N GLY A 17 -8.58 22.56 -7.43
CA GLY A 17 -8.37 23.66 -8.37
C GLY A 17 -9.04 24.96 -7.94
N VAL A 18 -9.26 25.15 -6.64
CA VAL A 18 -9.95 26.32 -6.10
C VAL A 18 -8.93 27.41 -5.83
N GLY A 19 -9.00 28.50 -6.60
CA GLY A 19 -8.17 29.68 -6.39
C GLY A 19 -8.55 30.48 -5.13
N ALA A 20 -7.78 31.52 -4.83
CA ALA A 20 -7.96 32.38 -3.65
C ALA A 20 -9.17 33.34 -3.73
N ALA A 21 -10.28 32.92 -4.32
CA ALA A 21 -11.49 33.73 -4.42
C ALA A 21 -12.16 33.88 -3.04
N GLU A 22 -12.65 35.09 -2.73
CA GLU A 22 -13.35 35.38 -1.45
C GLU A 22 -14.69 34.64 -1.32
N THR A 23 -15.28 34.21 -2.42
CA THR A 23 -16.56 33.48 -2.43
C THR A 23 -16.49 32.25 -3.34
N LEU A 24 -16.92 31.11 -2.81
CA LEU A 24 -16.95 29.84 -3.53
C LEU A 24 -18.27 29.71 -4.30
N SER A 25 -18.19 29.35 -5.58
CA SER A 25 -19.36 28.94 -6.35
C SER A 25 -19.86 27.56 -5.89
N LEU A 26 -21.08 27.18 -6.30
CA LEU A 26 -21.59 25.83 -6.04
C LEU A 26 -20.68 24.76 -6.65
N ASP A 27 -20.14 24.98 -7.84
CA ASP A 27 -19.22 24.04 -8.47
C ASP A 27 -17.89 23.94 -7.72
N ALA A 28 -17.36 25.06 -7.21
CA ALA A 28 -16.17 25.05 -6.35
C ALA A 28 -16.43 24.25 -5.06
N HIS A 29 -17.60 24.37 -4.44
CA HIS A 29 -17.99 23.54 -3.31
C HIS A 29 -18.04 22.05 -3.66
N ARG A 30 -18.58 21.68 -4.84
CA ARG A 30 -18.61 20.28 -5.29
C ARG A 30 -17.20 19.73 -5.52
N SER A 31 -16.31 20.52 -6.13
CA SER A 31 -14.90 20.15 -6.31
C SER A 31 -14.18 19.94 -4.97
N LEU A 32 -14.43 20.80 -3.98
CA LEU A 32 -13.87 20.65 -2.63
C LEU A 32 -14.33 19.36 -1.94
N ILE A 33 -15.61 19.01 -2.06
CA ILE A 33 -16.12 17.74 -1.50
C ILE A 33 -15.41 16.56 -2.15
N ALA A 34 -15.27 16.56 -3.48
CA ALA A 34 -14.60 15.49 -4.21
C ALA A 34 -13.11 15.37 -3.83
N ALA A 35 -12.39 16.49 -3.76
CA ALA A 35 -10.99 16.54 -3.33
C ALA A 35 -10.81 16.09 -1.88
N SER A 36 -11.68 16.54 -0.97
CA SER A 36 -11.65 16.12 0.43
C SER A 36 -11.88 14.63 0.59
N ALA A 37 -12.80 14.04 -0.21
CA ALA A 37 -13.05 12.60 -0.19
C ALA A 37 -11.82 11.80 -0.67
N ARG A 38 -11.11 12.28 -1.71
CA ARG A 38 -9.85 11.68 -2.16
C ARG A 38 -8.78 11.77 -1.07
N ALA A 39 -8.61 12.93 -0.45
CA ALA A 39 -7.66 13.12 0.65
C ALA A 39 -7.96 12.22 1.85
N ASP A 40 -9.23 12.09 2.25
CA ASP A 40 -9.66 11.16 3.31
C ASP A 40 -9.31 9.71 2.97
N ALA A 41 -9.54 9.28 1.72
CA ALA A 41 -9.16 7.94 1.27
C ALA A 41 -7.63 7.71 1.34
N GLU A 42 -6.83 8.67 0.90
CA GLU A 42 -5.35 8.59 0.98
C GLU A 42 -4.85 8.52 2.43
N VAL A 43 -5.37 9.38 3.31
CA VAL A 43 -5.01 9.39 4.74
C VAL A 43 -5.42 8.08 5.42
N ARG A 44 -6.61 7.55 5.12
CA ARG A 44 -7.03 6.23 5.59
C ARG A 44 -6.10 5.12 5.10
N GLY A 45 -5.70 5.16 3.83
CA GLY A 45 -4.75 4.22 3.25
C GLY A 45 -3.37 4.28 3.91
N ILE A 46 -2.87 5.48 4.24
CA ILE A 46 -1.64 5.66 5.01
C ILE A 46 -1.77 5.02 6.39
N LEU A 47 -2.87 5.30 7.10
CA LEU A 47 -3.11 4.73 8.42
C LEU A 47 -3.18 3.20 8.39
N GLN A 48 -3.89 2.62 7.43
CA GLN A 48 -3.98 1.17 7.24
C GLN A 48 -2.59 0.55 7.08
N ARG A 49 -1.75 1.11 6.18
CA ARG A 49 -0.38 0.63 5.94
C ARG A 49 0.51 0.76 7.19
N SER A 50 0.37 1.85 7.94
CA SER A 50 1.10 2.01 9.21
C SER A 50 0.72 0.95 10.24
N VAL A 51 -0.57 0.60 10.33
CA VAL A 51 -1.06 -0.48 11.20
C VAL A 51 -0.53 -1.84 10.75
N GLU A 52 -0.57 -2.13 9.45
CA GLU A 52 -0.01 -3.37 8.87
C GLU A 52 1.49 -3.50 9.14
N ALA A 53 2.27 -2.45 8.91
CA ALA A 53 3.69 -2.43 9.21
C ALA A 53 3.97 -2.65 10.71
N ALA A 54 3.18 -2.04 11.59
CA ALA A 54 3.28 -2.27 13.04
C ALA A 54 2.95 -3.72 13.39
N ARG A 55 1.91 -4.31 12.77
CA ARG A 55 1.54 -5.73 12.97
C ARG A 55 2.66 -6.67 12.52
N ALA A 56 3.25 -6.42 11.35
CA ALA A 56 4.37 -7.21 10.84
C ALA A 56 5.63 -7.07 11.72
N GLY A 57 5.86 -5.88 12.30
CA GLY A 57 6.87 -5.63 13.31
C GLY A 57 6.58 -6.23 14.69
N GLY A 58 5.49 -6.99 14.85
CA GLY A 58 5.14 -7.71 16.07
C GLY A 58 4.25 -6.93 17.06
N ALA A 59 3.81 -5.71 16.74
CA ALA A 59 2.91 -4.97 17.62
C ALA A 59 1.58 -5.69 17.79
N SER A 60 1.12 -5.88 19.03
CA SER A 60 -0.17 -6.52 19.30
C SER A 60 -1.34 -5.59 18.99
N TRP A 61 -2.54 -6.17 18.78
CA TRP A 61 -3.77 -5.38 18.62
C TRP A 61 -4.09 -4.48 19.83
N SER A 62 -3.60 -4.82 21.02
CA SER A 62 -3.80 -3.99 22.21
C SER A 62 -2.92 -2.74 22.16
N VAL A 63 -1.67 -2.87 21.70
CA VAL A 63 -0.75 -1.74 21.49
C VAL A 63 -1.32 -0.80 20.42
N ILE A 64 -1.72 -1.35 19.27
CA ILE A 64 -2.31 -0.57 18.17
C ILE A 64 -3.61 0.12 18.62
N GLY A 65 -4.48 -0.59 19.35
CA GLY A 65 -5.69 0.01 19.90
C GLY A 65 -5.39 1.19 20.82
N ALA A 66 -4.43 1.05 21.73
CA ALA A 66 -4.03 2.11 22.64
C ALA A 66 -3.54 3.37 21.90
N GLU A 67 -2.68 3.21 20.90
CA GLU A 67 -2.18 4.33 20.07
C GLU A 67 -3.30 5.04 19.30
N LEU A 68 -4.32 4.31 18.86
CA LEU A 68 -5.45 4.86 18.12
C LEU A 68 -6.62 5.31 19.02
N GLY A 69 -6.43 5.28 20.35
CA GLY A 69 -7.47 5.66 21.30
C GLY A 69 -8.71 4.76 21.25
N MET A 70 -8.55 3.47 20.91
CA MET A 70 -9.65 2.51 20.78
C MET A 70 -9.34 1.17 21.47
N THR A 71 -10.36 0.33 21.64
CA THR A 71 -10.18 -0.99 22.25
C THR A 71 -9.45 -1.94 21.30
N ARG A 72 -8.80 -2.97 21.87
CA ARG A 72 -8.17 -4.06 21.10
C ARG A 72 -9.12 -4.67 20.06
N GLN A 73 -10.37 -4.93 20.46
CA GLN A 73 -11.38 -5.54 19.57
C GLN A 73 -11.78 -4.57 18.45
N ALA A 74 -11.95 -3.28 18.76
CA ALA A 74 -12.25 -2.26 17.75
C ALA A 74 -11.11 -2.12 16.72
N ALA A 75 -9.86 -2.14 17.18
CA ALA A 75 -8.69 -2.13 16.30
C ALA A 75 -8.63 -3.38 15.41
N GLN A 76 -8.80 -4.56 16.00
CA GLN A 76 -8.82 -5.82 15.24
C GLN A 76 -9.96 -5.87 14.22
N GLN A 77 -11.16 -5.39 14.56
CA GLN A 77 -12.29 -5.36 13.64
C GLN A 77 -12.04 -4.39 12.47
N ARG A 78 -11.48 -3.21 12.77
CA ARG A 78 -11.26 -2.14 11.79
C ARG A 78 -10.09 -2.43 10.84
N PHE A 79 -9.02 -3.02 11.35
CA PHE A 79 -7.75 -3.15 10.60
C PHE A 79 -7.34 -4.61 10.37
N GLY A 80 -7.90 -5.56 11.11
CA GLY A 80 -7.57 -6.99 10.99
C GLY A 80 -8.36 -7.71 9.89
N SER A 81 -9.28 -7.01 9.22
CA SER A 81 -10.10 -7.51 8.11
C SER A 81 -9.49 -7.12 6.76
N VAL A 82 -8.22 -7.47 6.56
CA VAL A 82 -7.75 -7.72 5.18
C VAL A 82 -8.11 -9.17 4.92
N GLU A 83 -9.29 -9.38 4.35
CA GLU A 83 -9.62 -10.67 3.77
C GLU A 83 -8.64 -10.87 2.61
N ALA A 84 -7.50 -11.51 2.91
CA ALA A 84 -6.76 -12.23 1.88
C ALA A 84 -7.80 -13.10 1.15
N PRO A 85 -7.73 -13.21 -0.19
CA PRO A 85 -8.67 -14.05 -0.93
C PRO A 85 -8.79 -15.38 -0.20
N ARG A 86 -9.99 -15.76 0.25
CA ARG A 86 -10.17 -17.00 1.02
C ARG A 86 -9.61 -18.16 0.19
N GLY A 87 -8.51 -18.77 0.66
CA GLY A 87 -7.78 -19.83 -0.04
C GLY A 87 -6.39 -19.45 -0.58
N ALA A 88 -6.00 -18.18 -0.54
CA ALA A 88 -4.66 -17.76 -0.92
C ALA A 88 -3.66 -18.10 0.19
N ALA A 89 -2.81 -19.09 -0.04
CA ALA A 89 -1.73 -19.43 0.88
C ALA A 89 -0.78 -18.23 1.04
N GLU A 90 -0.33 -17.97 2.27
CA GLU A 90 0.71 -16.97 2.57
C GLU A 90 2.04 -17.66 2.90
N ARG A 91 3.16 -17.03 2.53
CA ARG A 91 4.50 -17.47 2.95
C ARG A 91 5.47 -16.30 3.08
N TRP A 92 6.55 -16.54 3.82
CA TRP A 92 7.74 -15.70 3.77
C TRP A 92 8.77 -16.31 2.81
N LEU A 93 9.31 -15.50 1.91
CA LEU A 93 10.47 -15.82 1.09
C LEU A 93 11.69 -15.14 1.72
N GLY A 94 12.60 -15.94 2.28
CA GLY A 94 13.83 -15.45 2.91
C GLY A 94 14.64 -16.57 3.59
N PRO A 95 15.88 -16.27 4.01
CA PRO A 95 16.55 -14.99 3.87
C PRO A 95 16.99 -14.71 2.42
N VAL A 96 16.82 -13.47 1.97
CA VAL A 96 17.31 -12.96 0.68
C VAL A 96 18.17 -11.71 0.88
N THR A 97 19.17 -11.55 0.03
CA THR A 97 20.07 -10.39 -0.01
C THR A 97 19.78 -9.53 -1.22
N ALA A 98 20.31 -8.30 -1.25
CA ALA A 98 20.14 -7.41 -2.40
C ALA A 98 20.67 -7.98 -3.74
N PHE A 99 21.49 -9.04 -3.70
CA PHE A 99 22.09 -9.70 -4.87
C PHE A 99 21.25 -10.86 -5.41
N ASP A 100 20.65 -11.67 -4.53
CA ASP A 100 19.85 -12.86 -4.91
C ASP A 100 18.35 -12.58 -4.94
N GLU A 101 17.89 -11.52 -4.27
CA GLU A 101 16.46 -11.22 -4.06
C GLU A 101 15.65 -11.25 -5.36
N MET A 102 16.15 -10.65 -6.44
CA MET A 102 15.39 -10.59 -7.69
C MET A 102 15.27 -11.95 -8.37
N VAL A 103 16.28 -12.82 -8.25
CA VAL A 103 16.25 -14.18 -8.80
C VAL A 103 15.25 -15.03 -8.04
N GLU A 104 15.25 -14.92 -6.70
CA GLU A 104 14.30 -15.62 -5.83
C GLU A 104 12.86 -15.14 -6.06
N LEU A 105 12.67 -13.82 -6.25
CA LEU A 105 11.36 -13.26 -6.60
C LEU A 105 10.87 -13.73 -7.97
N GLU A 106 11.76 -13.84 -8.96
CA GLU A 106 11.41 -14.38 -10.28
C GLU A 106 10.95 -15.85 -10.21
N ALA A 107 11.67 -16.67 -9.44
CA ALA A 107 11.29 -18.07 -9.21
C ALA A 107 9.97 -18.18 -8.44
N ALA A 108 9.76 -17.35 -7.42
CA ALA A 108 8.53 -17.30 -6.67
C ALA A 108 7.35 -16.82 -7.53
N GLY A 109 7.58 -15.83 -8.40
CA GLY A 109 6.61 -15.32 -9.36
C GLY A 109 6.12 -16.39 -10.33
N ARG A 110 7.03 -17.17 -10.92
CA ARG A 110 6.68 -18.36 -11.74
C ARG A 110 5.88 -19.40 -10.97
N ALA A 111 6.15 -19.56 -9.68
CA ALA A 111 5.44 -20.48 -8.80
C ALA A 111 4.12 -19.90 -8.24
N GLY A 112 3.67 -18.75 -8.72
CA GLY A 112 2.36 -18.17 -8.40
C GLY A 112 2.30 -17.22 -7.22
N TRP A 113 3.47 -16.78 -6.73
CA TRP A 113 3.60 -15.96 -5.54
C TRP A 113 3.91 -14.52 -5.88
N ARG A 114 3.13 -13.58 -5.33
CA ARG A 114 3.40 -12.14 -5.44
C ARG A 114 3.80 -11.53 -4.11
N THR A 115 4.71 -10.56 -4.15
CA THR A 115 5.12 -9.80 -2.97
C THR A 115 4.01 -8.84 -2.55
N VAL A 116 3.67 -8.85 -1.26
CA VAL A 116 2.78 -7.86 -0.63
C VAL A 116 3.49 -7.05 0.45
N GLU A 117 4.67 -7.49 0.90
CA GLU A 117 5.46 -6.81 1.91
C GLU A 117 6.94 -7.19 1.79
N ALA A 118 7.84 -6.27 2.12
CA ALA A 118 9.29 -6.53 2.18
C ALA A 118 9.84 -6.08 3.54
N GLY A 119 10.39 -7.05 4.29
CA GLY A 119 11.20 -6.83 5.48
C GLY A 119 12.69 -6.73 5.13
N MET A 120 13.56 -6.64 6.15
CA MET A 120 15.00 -6.35 5.96
C MET A 120 15.74 -7.38 5.07
N LEU A 121 15.30 -8.64 5.04
CA LEU A 121 15.90 -9.74 4.26
C LEU A 121 14.85 -10.78 3.82
N ALA A 122 13.58 -10.39 3.71
CA ALA A 122 12.51 -11.33 3.39
C ALA A 122 11.30 -10.64 2.78
N HIS A 123 10.53 -11.37 1.98
CA HIS A 123 9.27 -10.91 1.40
C HIS A 123 8.11 -11.70 1.98
N ARG A 124 7.04 -11.01 2.38
CA ARG A 124 5.75 -11.68 2.62
C ARG A 124 5.01 -11.78 1.30
N MET A 125 4.52 -12.97 0.99
CA MET A 125 3.94 -13.29 -0.29
C MET A 125 2.57 -13.93 -0.16
N VAL A 126 1.75 -13.72 -1.18
CA VAL A 126 0.41 -14.33 -1.33
C VAL A 126 0.41 -15.16 -2.61
N TYR A 127 -0.11 -16.39 -2.53
CA TYR A 127 -0.32 -17.26 -3.67
C TYR A 127 -1.61 -16.90 -4.41
N THR A 128 -1.57 -16.90 -5.74
CA THR A 128 -2.72 -16.50 -6.58
C THR A 128 -3.06 -17.49 -7.69
N GLY A 129 -2.22 -18.49 -7.94
CA GLY A 129 -2.42 -19.48 -9.01
C GLY A 129 -2.05 -19.00 -10.42
N THR A 130 -1.68 -17.73 -10.61
CA THR A 130 -1.11 -17.18 -11.85
C THR A 130 0.32 -16.74 -11.64
N GLN A 131 1.12 -16.73 -12.70
CA GLN A 131 2.51 -16.30 -12.67
C GLN A 131 2.65 -14.78 -12.57
N TRP A 132 3.65 -14.34 -11.81
CA TRP A 132 3.93 -12.92 -11.57
C TRP A 132 5.33 -12.54 -11.99
N GLU A 133 5.47 -11.29 -12.41
CA GLU A 133 6.76 -10.63 -12.49
C GLU A 133 6.93 -9.64 -11.33
N HIS A 134 8.19 -9.49 -10.91
CA HIS A 134 8.59 -8.55 -9.87
C HIS A 134 9.66 -7.63 -10.41
N ARG A 135 9.59 -6.36 -10.02
CA ARG A 135 10.60 -5.36 -10.36
C ARG A 135 10.87 -4.48 -9.15
N ARG A 136 12.13 -4.25 -8.85
CA ARG A 136 12.55 -3.28 -7.83
C ARG A 136 12.98 -1.98 -8.50
N VAL A 137 12.43 -0.86 -8.05
CA VAL A 137 12.82 0.48 -8.50
C VAL A 137 13.23 1.35 -7.32
N LEU A 138 14.14 2.30 -7.54
CA LEU A 138 14.44 3.31 -6.53
C LEU A 138 13.24 4.24 -6.37
N TRP A 139 12.94 4.62 -5.13
CA TRP A 139 11.83 5.53 -4.78
C TRP A 139 11.84 6.86 -5.56
N ARG A 140 13.02 7.36 -5.96
CA ARG A 140 13.18 8.60 -6.72
C ARG A 140 12.94 8.46 -8.22
N SER A 141 12.71 7.26 -8.74
CA SER A 141 12.43 7.04 -10.16
C SER A 141 11.00 7.51 -10.51
N ALA A 142 10.76 7.83 -11.78
CA ALA A 142 9.51 8.36 -12.40
C ALA A 142 8.19 7.66 -11.95
N PRO A 143 6.97 8.17 -12.28
CA PRO A 143 5.74 7.73 -11.62
C PRO A 143 5.60 6.21 -11.69
N VAL A 144 5.60 5.62 -10.51
CA VAL A 144 5.97 4.23 -10.26
C VAL A 144 4.90 3.23 -10.74
N ALA A 145 3.80 3.72 -11.29
CA ALA A 145 2.78 2.93 -11.95
C ALA A 145 1.98 3.84 -12.89
N ASP A 146 2.55 4.22 -14.03
CA ASP A 146 1.69 4.54 -15.18
C ASP A 146 1.06 3.21 -15.60
N GLY A 147 -0.21 2.98 -15.24
CA GLY A 147 -0.94 1.71 -15.40
C GLY A 147 -1.05 1.18 -16.83
N ALA A 148 -0.31 1.73 -17.80
CA ALA A 148 -0.25 1.34 -19.19
C ALA A 148 0.25 -0.10 -19.40
N ASP A 149 1.08 -0.64 -18.49
CA ASP A 149 1.75 -1.95 -18.69
C ASP A 149 1.37 -3.02 -17.65
N GLY A 150 0.34 -2.78 -16.82
CA GLY A 150 -0.14 -3.73 -15.80
C GLY A 150 0.70 -3.83 -14.53
N TRP A 151 1.74 -2.98 -14.38
CA TRP A 151 2.53 -2.88 -13.15
C TRP A 151 1.75 -2.20 -12.03
N GLN A 152 1.84 -2.79 -10.85
CA GLN A 152 1.19 -2.30 -9.62
C GLN A 152 2.20 -2.34 -8.48
N VAL A 153 2.03 -1.46 -7.49
CA VAL A 153 2.89 -1.44 -6.31
C VAL A 153 2.52 -2.63 -5.42
N GLY A 154 3.44 -3.60 -5.32
CA GLY A 154 3.32 -4.72 -4.37
C GLY A 154 3.61 -4.26 -2.95
N CYS A 155 4.75 -3.60 -2.74
CA CYS A 155 5.09 -2.99 -1.46
C CYS A 155 6.11 -1.86 -1.59
N ARG A 156 6.30 -1.10 -0.50
CA ARG A 156 7.24 0.02 -0.39
C ARG A 156 8.18 -0.25 0.79
N ALA A 157 9.48 -0.35 0.53
CA ALA A 157 10.49 -0.61 1.54
C ALA A 157 11.74 0.21 1.23
N PHE A 158 11.92 1.33 1.94
CA PHE A 158 12.95 2.32 1.65
C PHE A 158 14.35 1.68 1.53
N PRO A 159 15.16 2.01 0.49
CA PRO A 159 14.94 3.05 -0.54
C PRO A 159 14.20 2.57 -1.80
N TRP A 160 13.56 1.41 -1.74
CA TRP A 160 12.99 0.69 -2.87
C TRP A 160 11.47 0.73 -2.91
N ILE A 161 10.94 0.53 -4.11
CA ILE A 161 9.55 0.17 -4.35
C ILE A 161 9.55 -1.13 -5.16
N TYR A 162 8.77 -2.11 -4.70
CA TYR A 162 8.62 -3.39 -5.38
C TYR A 162 7.32 -3.36 -6.16
N LEU A 163 7.45 -3.47 -7.47
CA LEU A 163 6.37 -3.59 -8.43
C LEU A 163 6.11 -5.05 -8.70
N VAL A 164 4.85 -5.37 -8.87
CA VAL A 164 4.37 -6.69 -9.25
C VAL A 164 3.48 -6.55 -10.47
N ARG A 165 3.47 -7.55 -11.33
CA ARG A 165 2.59 -7.62 -12.50
C ARG A 165 2.08 -9.04 -12.65
N ASP A 166 0.77 -9.19 -12.73
CA ASP A 166 0.13 -10.48 -13.04
C ASP A 166 0.26 -10.72 -14.54
N LEU A 167 0.77 -11.89 -14.92
CA LEU A 167 0.85 -12.28 -16.33
C LEU A 167 -0.43 -12.94 -16.83
N GLY A 168 -1.34 -13.33 -15.93
CA GLY A 168 -2.54 -14.10 -16.27
C GLY A 168 -2.24 -15.52 -16.76
N ILE A 169 -0.99 -15.97 -16.70
CA ILE A 169 -0.55 -17.31 -17.08
C ILE A 169 -0.73 -18.22 -15.85
N PRO A 170 -1.43 -19.35 -15.93
CA PRO A 170 -1.50 -20.31 -14.83
C PRO A 170 -0.13 -20.86 -14.43
N VAL A 171 0.04 -21.22 -13.15
CA VAL A 171 1.22 -21.98 -12.71
C VAL A 171 1.15 -23.39 -13.29
N GLU A 172 2.26 -23.88 -13.85
CA GLU A 172 2.33 -25.28 -14.33
C GLU A 172 2.24 -26.24 -13.13
N ALA A 173 1.43 -27.30 -13.28
CA ALA A 173 1.10 -28.26 -12.23
C ALA A 173 2.25 -29.25 -11.94
#